data_AF-A0A4R7DUA1-F1
#
_entry.id   AF-A0A4R7DUA1-F1
#
_cell.length_a   1.000
_cell.length_b   1.000
_cell.length_c   1.000
_cell.angle_alpha   90.00
_cell.angle_beta   90.00
_cell.angle_gamma   90.00
#
_symmetry.space_group_name_H-M   'P 1'
#
loop_
_entity.id
_entity.type
_entity.pdbx_description
1 polymer ?
#
loop_
_entity_poly.entity_id
_entity_poly.type
_entity_poly.pdbx_seq_one_letter_code
_entity_poly.pdbx_strand_id
1 'polypeptide(L)'
;MKLTKCFIALTLAGMTSTPLLAQETQTTNESDTTGAHENIEHINVKGRAQTLYRQDSSSVATRTNTPIEEIPQSVQVLTEELMKDQAARQITDLYRSISGVNSFSYSTITFRGFRQDDIFYDGVRGDPFNGFAVPQLFNIGQIQVLKGPSGAMFGSGQPGGVINYVTKKPTATAERSIELGLGNYDYKRGSVELSGPLTEDASQRYRAGYYYDNEKPFRYNTEQTNKILDLGYAFDVGSDSEIILQLTDYEQDYQGARLRGVPVDNDGNFVTDRKWNHNEASDFQRLEATVYQARINHDFSLN
;
A
#
# COMPACT_ATOMS: atom_id res chain seq x y z
N MET A 1 -32.68 -21.04 -15.57
CA MET A 1 -32.08 -19.95 -16.36
C MET A 1 -30.61 -19.84 -15.99
N LYS A 2 -29.75 -19.84 -17.01
CA LYS A 2 -28.29 -19.99 -16.94
C LYS A 2 -27.64 -18.77 -16.28
N LEU A 3 -26.58 -19.00 -15.50
CA LEU A 3 -25.38 -18.16 -15.51
C LEU A 3 -24.17 -18.98 -15.05
N THR A 4 -23.19 -18.98 -15.94
CA THR A 4 -22.02 -19.84 -16.04
C THR A 4 -20.91 -19.30 -15.13
N LYS A 5 -20.37 -20.14 -14.24
CA LYS A 5 -19.13 -19.84 -13.49
C LYS A 5 -17.95 -20.34 -14.32
N CYS A 6 -17.15 -19.43 -14.86
CA CYS A 6 -15.81 -19.76 -15.37
C CYS A 6 -14.85 -19.86 -14.18
N PHE A 7 -14.46 -21.09 -13.84
CA PHE A 7 -13.30 -21.37 -13.00
C PHE A 7 -12.09 -21.55 -13.92
N ILE A 8 -11.13 -20.63 -13.84
CA ILE A 8 -9.78 -20.88 -14.38
C ILE A 8 -8.99 -21.54 -13.24
N ALA A 9 -8.82 -22.85 -13.35
CA ALA A 9 -7.96 -23.64 -12.46
C ALA A 9 -6.53 -23.57 -12.97
N LEU A 10 -5.61 -23.01 -12.18
CA LEU A 10 -4.18 -23.06 -12.42
C LEU A 10 -3.59 -24.23 -11.61
N THR A 11 -3.32 -25.35 -12.28
CA THR A 11 -2.71 -26.55 -11.69
C THR A 11 -1.21 -26.33 -11.48
N LEU A 12 -0.76 -26.35 -10.23
CA LEU A 12 0.65 -26.31 -9.85
C LEU A 12 1.15 -27.77 -9.66
N ALA A 13 1.97 -28.26 -10.59
CA ALA A 13 2.60 -29.56 -10.50
C ALA A 13 3.80 -29.49 -9.55
N GLY A 14 3.75 -30.23 -8.45
CA GLY A 14 4.86 -30.42 -7.52
C GLY A 14 5.87 -31.42 -8.06
N MET A 15 7.14 -31.00 -8.12
CA MET A 15 8.28 -31.91 -8.26
C MET A 15 9.15 -31.76 -7.00
N THR A 16 9.12 -32.79 -6.16
CA THR A 16 10.04 -32.99 -5.05
C THR A 16 11.19 -33.88 -5.51
N SER A 17 12.42 -33.40 -5.43
CA SER A 17 13.61 -34.26 -5.45
C SER A 17 14.63 -33.75 -4.41
N THR A 18 14.92 -34.63 -3.45
CA THR A 18 15.98 -34.51 -2.46
C THR A 18 17.27 -35.15 -2.98
N PRO A 19 18.44 -34.65 -2.55
CA PRO A 19 19.60 -35.51 -2.33
C PRO A 19 20.08 -35.35 -0.87
N LEU A 20 20.00 -36.38 -0.03
CA LEU A 20 20.96 -37.48 0.17
C LEU A 20 22.29 -37.01 0.79
N LEU A 21 22.44 -37.28 2.09
CA LEU A 21 23.71 -37.20 2.83
C LEU A 21 24.68 -38.27 2.28
N ALA A 22 25.93 -37.85 2.04
CA ALA A 22 27.07 -38.75 1.97
C ALA A 22 28.19 -38.19 2.88
N GLN A 23 28.53 -38.98 3.90
CA GLN A 23 29.65 -38.78 4.79
C GLN A 23 30.78 -39.69 4.30
N GLU A 24 31.97 -39.16 4.06
CA GLU A 24 33.16 -39.98 3.89
C GLU A 24 34.38 -39.33 4.56
N THR A 25 35.24 -40.22 5.05
CA THR A 25 36.18 -40.11 6.16
C THR A 25 37.49 -39.41 5.78
N GLN A 26 38.09 -38.74 6.77
CA GLN A 26 39.43 -38.15 6.74
C GLN A 26 40.52 -39.12 6.25
N THR A 27 41.41 -38.64 5.40
CA THR A 27 42.81 -39.11 5.37
C THR A 27 43.73 -37.90 5.29
N THR A 28 44.52 -37.73 6.35
CA THR A 28 45.63 -36.77 6.50
C THR A 28 46.75 -37.05 5.50
N ASN A 29 47.33 -35.99 4.92
CA ASN A 29 48.77 -35.82 4.74
C ASN A 29 49.11 -34.33 4.46
N GLU A 30 49.83 -33.75 5.43
CA GLU A 30 50.90 -32.73 5.36
C GLU A 30 51.64 -32.68 4.01
N SER A 31 52.17 -31.59 3.45
CA SER A 31 52.52 -30.22 3.91
C SER A 31 52.71 -29.33 2.68
N ASP A 32 52.51 -28.02 2.86
CA ASP A 32 53.52 -26.94 2.68
C ASP A 32 52.99 -25.65 2.03
N THR A 33 52.93 -24.61 2.89
CA THR A 33 53.12 -23.18 2.65
C THR A 33 52.48 -22.48 1.45
N THR A 34 51.44 -21.67 1.73
CA THR A 34 51.43 -20.26 1.33
C THR A 34 50.62 -19.41 2.32
N GLY A 35 51.29 -18.43 2.93
CA GLY A 35 50.73 -17.15 3.41
C GLY A 35 49.48 -17.18 4.28
N ALA A 36 49.67 -17.06 5.59
CA ALA A 36 48.64 -16.73 6.57
C ALA A 36 47.89 -15.44 6.16
N HIS A 37 46.67 -15.59 5.67
CA HIS A 37 45.67 -14.54 5.79
C HIS A 37 45.15 -14.60 7.22
N GLU A 38 45.49 -13.58 8.00
CA GLU A 38 44.94 -13.34 9.33
C GLU A 38 43.43 -13.57 9.33
N ASN A 39 42.95 -14.20 10.38
CA ASN A 39 41.54 -14.30 10.71
C ASN A 39 41.10 -12.89 11.16
N ILE A 40 40.94 -11.99 10.19
CA ILE A 40 40.58 -10.58 10.44
C ILE A 40 39.12 -10.56 10.89
N GLU A 41 38.88 -9.89 12.00
CA GLU A 41 37.54 -9.71 12.55
C GLU A 41 36.65 -8.96 11.54
N HIS A 42 35.63 -9.65 11.01
CA HIS A 42 34.66 -9.02 10.12
C HIS A 42 33.67 -8.20 10.94
N ILE A 43 33.95 -6.89 11.08
CA ILE A 43 33.00 -5.94 11.63
C ILE A 43 31.89 -5.72 10.59
N ASN A 44 30.71 -6.29 10.85
CA ASN A 44 29.54 -6.09 10.02
C ASN A 44 28.88 -4.75 10.39
N VAL A 45 29.33 -3.67 9.74
CA VAL A 45 28.78 -2.32 9.94
C VAL A 45 27.40 -2.23 9.30
N LYS A 46 26.35 -2.49 10.07
CA LYS A 46 24.98 -2.15 9.69
C LYS A 46 24.74 -0.67 9.97
N GLY A 47 24.89 0.17 8.96
CA GLY A 47 24.37 1.53 9.02
C GLY A 47 22.85 1.49 9.17
N ARG A 48 22.30 1.97 10.29
CA ARG A 48 20.87 2.31 10.35
C ARG A 48 20.72 3.58 9.51
N ALA A 49 20.28 3.42 8.28
CA ALA A 49 19.95 4.54 7.41
C ALA A 49 18.89 5.40 8.11
N GLN A 50 19.26 6.57 8.63
CA GLN A 50 18.30 7.58 9.10
C GLN A 50 17.37 8.07 7.98
N THR A 51 17.63 7.66 6.74
CA THR A 51 16.88 7.99 5.53
C THR A 51 15.71 7.05 5.22
N LEU A 52 15.47 5.98 6.00
CA LEU A 52 14.46 4.96 5.66
C LEU A 52 13.04 5.53 5.45
N TYR A 53 12.71 6.62 6.16
CA TYR A 53 11.40 7.30 6.06
C TYR A 53 11.48 8.69 5.47
N ARG A 54 12.66 9.10 4.99
CA ARG A 54 12.86 10.43 4.40
C ARG A 54 12.88 10.27 2.88
N GLN A 55 11.99 10.98 2.22
CA GLN A 55 12.04 11.16 0.78
C GLN A 55 12.68 12.51 0.46
N ASP A 56 13.56 12.51 -0.52
CA ASP A 56 14.32 13.70 -0.90
C ASP A 56 13.67 14.44 -2.08
N SER A 57 12.76 13.79 -2.83
CA SER A 57 12.04 14.40 -3.95
C SER A 57 10.55 14.05 -3.97
N SER A 58 9.77 14.90 -4.64
CA SER A 58 8.35 14.63 -4.92
C SER A 58 7.90 15.38 -6.17
N SER A 59 6.97 14.79 -6.93
CA SER A 59 6.33 15.42 -8.08
C SER A 59 4.97 16.05 -7.78
N VAL A 60 4.48 15.93 -6.55
CA VAL A 60 3.11 16.37 -6.20
C VAL A 60 2.91 17.87 -6.38
N ALA A 61 3.93 18.70 -6.13
CA ALA A 61 3.80 20.15 -6.11
C ALA A 61 4.07 20.81 -7.48
N THR A 62 4.88 20.19 -8.32
CA THR A 62 5.45 20.81 -9.53
C THR A 62 5.16 20.02 -10.80
N ARG A 63 4.55 18.83 -10.69
CA ARG A 63 4.37 17.84 -11.79
C ARG A 63 5.69 17.30 -12.37
N THR A 64 6.84 17.63 -11.79
CA THR A 64 8.16 17.15 -12.15
C THR A 64 8.86 16.60 -10.91
N ASN A 65 9.78 15.64 -11.05
CA ASN A 65 10.52 15.15 -9.89
C ASN A 65 11.42 16.27 -9.33
N THR A 66 11.00 16.90 -8.23
CA THR A 66 11.66 18.08 -7.67
C THR A 66 12.18 17.77 -6.27
N PRO A 67 13.43 18.14 -5.92
CA PRO A 67 13.92 18.05 -4.54
C PRO A 67 12.96 18.75 -3.57
N ILE A 68 12.61 18.10 -2.46
CA ILE A 68 11.60 18.64 -1.52
C ILE A 68 12.04 20.00 -0.95
N GLU A 69 13.35 20.22 -0.80
CA GLU A 69 13.91 21.50 -0.34
C GLU A 69 13.72 22.67 -1.32
N GLU A 70 13.52 22.37 -2.60
CA GLU A 70 13.26 23.37 -3.66
C GLU A 70 11.76 23.64 -3.86
N ILE A 71 10.88 22.83 -3.25
CA ILE A 71 9.44 23.01 -3.36
C ILE A 71 8.99 24.15 -2.43
N PRO A 72 8.43 25.26 -2.93
CA PRO A 72 8.01 26.40 -2.10
C PRO A 72 6.66 26.18 -1.42
N GLN A 73 6.33 24.93 -1.10
CA GLN A 73 5.10 24.52 -0.43
C GLN A 73 5.39 23.42 0.58
N SER A 74 4.51 23.28 1.57
CA SER A 74 4.67 22.23 2.59
C SER A 74 4.25 20.89 2.02
N VAL A 75 5.23 20.06 1.70
CA VAL A 75 5.06 18.67 1.26
C VAL A 75 5.41 17.72 2.40
N GLN A 76 4.63 16.67 2.54
CA GLN A 76 4.96 15.54 3.40
C GLN A 76 4.77 14.26 2.62
N VAL A 77 5.74 13.35 2.73
CA VAL A 77 5.74 12.07 2.03
C VAL A 77 5.81 10.96 3.06
N LEU A 78 4.90 9.99 2.98
CA LEU A 78 4.91 8.78 3.80
C LEU A 78 5.33 7.63 2.89
N THR A 79 6.43 6.98 3.24
CA THR A 79 7.07 5.94 2.42
C THR A 79 6.47 4.56 2.68
N GLU A 80 6.69 3.63 1.75
CA GLU A 80 6.25 2.24 1.91
C GLU A 80 6.82 1.59 3.17
N GLU A 81 8.09 1.87 3.48
CA GLU A 81 8.78 1.36 4.67
C GLU A 81 8.10 1.85 5.94
N LEU A 82 7.70 3.13 5.99
CA LEU A 82 6.95 3.65 7.14
C LEU A 82 5.60 2.96 7.28
N MET A 83 4.89 2.73 6.16
CA MET A 83 3.60 2.03 6.16
C MET A 83 3.76 0.59 6.69
N LYS A 84 4.79 -0.12 6.24
CA LYS A 84 5.11 -1.48 6.69
C LYS A 84 5.50 -1.54 8.16
N ASP A 85 6.41 -0.67 8.62
CA ASP A 85 6.92 -0.68 9.99
C ASP A 85 5.88 -0.19 11.00
N GLN A 86 4.92 0.66 10.59
CA GLN A 86 3.74 0.99 11.40
C GLN A 86 2.64 -0.08 11.33
N ALA A 87 2.83 -1.14 10.54
CA ALA A 87 1.81 -2.15 10.22
C ALA A 87 0.48 -1.53 9.76
N ALA A 88 0.56 -0.40 9.05
CA ALA A 88 -0.60 0.35 8.59
C ALA A 88 -1.29 -0.42 7.46
N ARG A 89 -2.61 -0.57 7.57
CA ARG A 89 -3.43 -1.33 6.61
C ARG A 89 -4.26 -0.41 5.74
N GLN A 90 -4.73 0.66 6.36
CA GLN A 90 -5.60 1.65 5.75
C GLN A 90 -5.15 3.04 6.15
N ILE A 91 -5.54 4.05 5.37
CA ILE A 91 -5.02 5.41 5.56
C ILE A 91 -5.32 5.97 6.96
N THR A 92 -6.40 5.55 7.61
CA THR A 92 -6.74 6.05 8.96
C THR A 92 -5.68 5.73 10.00
N ASP A 93 -4.89 4.67 9.80
CA ASP A 93 -3.78 4.31 10.68
C ASP A 93 -2.66 5.37 10.63
N LEU A 94 -2.55 6.05 9.49
CA LEU A 94 -1.48 7.00 9.18
C LEU A 94 -1.87 8.46 9.37
N TYR A 95 -3.15 8.83 9.43
CA TYR A 95 -3.55 10.25 9.57
C TYR A 95 -2.89 10.95 10.76
N ARG A 96 -2.69 10.24 11.86
CA ARG A 96 -1.95 10.73 13.05
C ARG A 96 -0.48 11.07 12.78
N SER A 97 0.12 10.47 11.75
CA SER A 97 1.50 10.69 11.31
C SER A 97 1.61 11.89 10.36
N ILE A 98 0.48 12.45 9.90
CA ILE A 98 0.46 13.59 8.97
C ILE A 98 0.21 14.87 9.77
N SER A 99 1.18 15.78 9.76
CA SER A 99 1.09 17.04 10.51
C SER A 99 -0.04 17.93 9.97
N GLY A 100 -0.79 18.62 10.83
CA GLY A 100 -1.86 19.52 10.42
C GLY A 100 -3.08 18.84 9.79
N VAL A 101 -3.17 17.51 9.91
CA VAL A 101 -4.34 16.71 9.57
C VAL A 101 -5.15 16.45 10.82
N ASN A 102 -6.45 16.69 10.75
CA ASN A 102 -7.37 16.30 11.80
C ASN A 102 -8.49 15.43 11.21
N SER A 103 -8.71 14.27 11.82
CA SER A 103 -9.83 13.39 11.50
C SER A 103 -11.10 14.00 12.11
N PHE A 104 -11.85 14.72 11.27
CA PHE A 104 -13.15 15.30 11.64
C PHE A 104 -14.21 14.20 11.83
N SER A 105 -14.06 13.10 11.08
CA SER A 105 -14.88 11.88 11.15
C SER A 105 -14.03 10.67 10.71
N TYR A 106 -14.57 9.46 10.85
CA TYR A 106 -13.96 8.22 10.37
C TYR A 106 -13.74 8.19 8.85
N SER A 107 -14.48 8.98 8.06
CA SER A 107 -14.34 9.06 6.59
C SER A 107 -13.96 10.44 6.06
N THR A 108 -13.68 11.43 6.93
CA THR A 108 -13.38 12.79 6.48
C THR A 108 -12.23 13.37 7.26
N ILE A 109 -11.25 13.89 6.52
CA ILE A 109 -10.10 14.58 7.07
C ILE A 109 -10.15 16.07 6.76
N THR A 110 -9.45 16.84 7.58
CA THR A 110 -9.25 18.26 7.35
C THR A 110 -7.76 18.55 7.29
N PHE A 111 -7.35 19.39 6.34
CA PHE A 111 -6.00 19.95 6.28
C PHE A 111 -6.08 21.42 6.66
N ARG A 112 -5.37 21.82 7.72
CA ARG A 112 -5.42 23.20 8.25
C ARG A 112 -6.84 23.71 8.51
N GLY A 113 -7.74 22.82 8.96
CA GLY A 113 -9.15 23.14 9.26
C GLY A 113 -10.11 23.11 8.06
N PHE A 114 -9.61 22.96 6.82
CA PHE A 114 -10.45 22.80 5.65
C PHE A 114 -10.70 21.33 5.37
N ARG A 115 -11.97 20.95 5.28
CA ARG A 115 -12.39 19.61 4.86
C ARG A 115 -11.75 19.24 3.52
N GLN A 116 -11.29 18.00 3.40
CA GLN A 116 -10.74 17.44 2.17
C GLN A 116 -11.73 16.42 1.64
N ASP A 117 -12.26 16.67 0.44
CA ASP A 117 -13.11 15.72 -0.28
C ASP A 117 -12.44 15.24 -1.58
N ASP A 118 -11.33 15.87 -1.98
CA ASP A 118 -10.63 15.53 -3.21
C ASP A 118 -9.43 14.62 -2.93
N ILE A 119 -9.50 13.42 -3.51
CA ILE A 119 -8.44 12.42 -3.45
C ILE A 119 -7.85 12.22 -4.85
N PHE A 120 -6.53 12.05 -4.89
CA PHE A 120 -5.78 11.79 -6.10
C PHE A 120 -5.08 10.45 -5.99
N TYR A 121 -5.08 9.72 -7.10
CA TYR A 121 -4.22 8.57 -7.30
C TYR A 121 -3.30 8.90 -8.46
N ASP A 122 -2.00 8.76 -8.25
CA ASP A 122 -1.02 8.92 -9.30
C ASP A 122 -1.09 10.29 -10.01
N GLY A 123 -1.48 11.33 -9.27
CA GLY A 123 -1.63 12.70 -9.75
C GLY A 123 -2.92 12.96 -10.54
N VAL A 124 -3.81 11.98 -10.65
CA VAL A 124 -5.12 12.07 -11.31
C VAL A 124 -6.21 12.07 -10.25
N ARG A 125 -7.21 12.94 -10.43
CA ARG A 125 -8.36 13.00 -9.52
C ARG A 125 -9.23 11.77 -9.72
N GLY A 126 -9.51 11.07 -8.63
CA GLY A 126 -10.37 9.91 -8.63
C GLY A 126 -10.27 9.19 -7.31
N ASP A 127 -11.42 8.85 -6.73
CA ASP A 127 -11.48 8.09 -5.48
C ASP A 127 -12.25 6.79 -5.72
N PRO A 128 -11.58 5.62 -5.68
CA PRO A 128 -12.30 4.36 -5.74
C PRO A 128 -13.12 4.10 -4.47
N PHE A 129 -12.87 4.82 -3.37
CA PHE A 129 -13.47 4.60 -2.06
C PHE A 129 -14.54 5.65 -1.75
N ASN A 130 -15.71 5.56 -2.40
CA ASN A 130 -16.79 6.53 -2.16
C ASN A 130 -17.53 6.31 -0.82
N GLY A 131 -18.11 7.38 -0.28
CA GLY A 131 -18.99 7.36 0.88
C GLY A 131 -18.24 7.17 2.21
N PHE A 132 -18.39 6.00 2.82
CA PHE A 132 -17.72 5.65 4.09
C PHE A 132 -16.70 4.52 3.93
N ALA A 133 -16.38 4.19 2.69
CA ALA A 133 -15.26 3.34 2.37
C ALA A 133 -13.96 4.00 2.85
N VAL A 134 -12.96 3.19 3.19
CA VAL A 134 -11.68 3.69 3.72
C VAL A 134 -10.58 3.24 2.78
N PRO A 135 -9.76 4.16 2.23
CA PRO A 135 -8.64 3.81 1.38
C PRO A 135 -7.70 2.79 2.04
N GLN A 136 -7.48 1.69 1.33
CA GLN A 136 -6.57 0.62 1.72
C GLN A 136 -5.17 0.90 1.18
N LEU A 137 -4.13 0.42 1.88
CA LEU A 137 -2.74 0.75 1.57
C LEU A 137 -1.97 -0.34 0.84
N PHE A 138 -2.57 -1.52 0.63
CA PHE A 138 -1.89 -2.69 0.06
C PHE A 138 -1.15 -2.41 -1.26
N ASN A 139 -1.82 -1.75 -2.20
CA ASN A 139 -1.28 -1.42 -3.52
C ASN A 139 -0.68 0.00 -3.58
N ILE A 140 -0.50 0.66 -2.44
CA ILE A 140 0.07 2.01 -2.34
C ILE A 140 1.55 1.89 -1.97
N GLY A 141 2.43 2.48 -2.78
CA GLY A 141 3.86 2.57 -2.50
C GLY A 141 4.23 3.85 -1.75
N GLN A 142 3.44 4.91 -1.91
CA GLN A 142 3.73 6.18 -1.26
C GLN A 142 2.48 7.04 -1.11
N ILE A 143 2.40 7.81 -0.03
CA ILE A 143 1.38 8.85 0.14
C ILE A 143 2.07 10.20 0.16
N GLN A 144 1.59 11.11 -0.68
CA GLN A 144 2.10 12.47 -0.79
C GLN A 144 1.01 13.45 -0.35
N VAL A 145 1.35 14.36 0.56
CA VAL A 145 0.45 15.38 1.09
C VAL A 145 1.03 16.75 0.83
N LEU A 146 0.38 17.49 -0.07
CA LEU A 146 0.71 18.88 -0.36
C LEU A 146 -0.26 19.77 0.40
N LYS A 147 0.24 20.63 1.29
CA LYS A 147 -0.59 21.46 2.17
C LYS A 147 -0.71 22.89 1.65
N GLY A 148 -1.91 23.42 1.69
CA GLY A 148 -2.26 24.77 1.21
C GLY A 148 -2.79 24.77 -0.23
N PRO A 149 -3.14 25.96 -0.76
CA PRO A 149 -3.74 26.07 -2.08
C PRO A 149 -2.85 25.46 -3.18
N SER A 150 -3.40 24.54 -3.96
CA SER A 150 -2.68 23.80 -5.01
C SER A 150 -3.41 23.84 -6.37
N GLY A 151 -4.35 24.78 -6.53
CA GLY A 151 -5.24 24.81 -7.68
C GLY A 151 -4.54 25.05 -9.03
N ALA A 152 -3.34 25.62 -9.03
CA ALA A 152 -2.52 25.75 -10.22
C ALA A 152 -2.18 24.37 -10.84
N MET A 153 -1.91 23.37 -10.00
CA MET A 153 -1.54 22.02 -10.46
C MET A 153 -2.72 21.05 -10.53
N PHE A 154 -3.73 21.20 -9.67
CA PHE A 154 -4.81 20.22 -9.50
C PHE A 154 -6.21 20.74 -9.86
N GLY A 155 -6.32 21.99 -10.34
CA GLY A 155 -7.58 22.63 -10.68
C GLY A 155 -8.40 23.02 -9.45
N SER A 156 -9.73 23.00 -9.57
CA SER A 156 -10.62 23.31 -8.44
C SER A 156 -10.39 22.32 -7.28
N GLY A 157 -10.14 22.81 -6.07
CA GLY A 157 -9.99 21.94 -4.91
C GLY A 157 -10.04 22.73 -3.61
N GLN A 158 -9.92 22.05 -2.48
CA GLN A 158 -9.99 22.71 -1.18
C GLN A 158 -8.67 23.44 -0.85
N PRO A 159 -8.71 24.60 -0.18
CA PRO A 159 -7.51 25.40 0.12
C PRO A 159 -6.59 24.75 1.17
N GLY A 160 -7.06 23.68 1.82
CA GLY A 160 -6.28 22.91 2.79
C GLY A 160 -5.13 22.13 2.16
N GLY A 161 -5.25 21.71 0.90
CA GLY A 161 -4.23 20.91 0.22
C GLY A 161 -4.79 19.83 -0.68
N VAL A 162 -3.92 18.86 -0.99
CA VAL A 162 -4.28 17.62 -1.69
C VAL A 162 -3.55 16.45 -1.06
N ILE A 163 -4.21 15.29 -1.08
CA ILE A 163 -3.60 13.99 -0.80
C ILE A 163 -3.52 13.19 -2.09
N ASN A 164 -2.33 12.67 -2.39
CA ASN A 164 -2.06 11.86 -3.56
C ASN A 164 -1.51 10.50 -3.14
N TYR A 165 -2.19 9.44 -3.54
CA TYR A 165 -1.76 8.06 -3.36
C TYR A 165 -0.99 7.61 -4.60
N VAL A 166 0.26 7.23 -4.43
CA VAL A 166 1.10 6.70 -5.52
C VAL A 166 1.02 5.18 -5.44
N THR A 167 0.46 4.56 -6.48
CA THR A 167 0.31 3.10 -6.51
C THR A 167 1.65 2.43 -6.81
N LYS A 168 1.83 1.21 -6.29
CA LYS A 168 2.96 0.35 -6.62
C LYS A 168 2.95 0.02 -8.11
N LYS A 169 4.12 0.00 -8.75
CA LYS A 169 4.28 -0.26 -10.19
C LYS A 169 5.08 -1.55 -10.42
N PRO A 170 5.02 -2.15 -11.62
CA PRO A 170 5.91 -3.24 -12.01
C PRO A 170 7.40 -2.88 -11.84
N THR A 171 8.18 -3.79 -11.26
CA THR A 171 9.61 -3.57 -10.97
C THR A 171 10.52 -4.25 -11.99
N ALA A 172 11.73 -3.74 -12.16
CA ALA A 172 12.75 -4.35 -13.02
C ALA A 172 13.44 -5.55 -12.36
N THR A 173 13.31 -5.70 -11.04
CA THR A 173 13.87 -6.78 -10.23
C THR A 173 12.77 -7.70 -9.72
N ALA A 174 13.02 -9.01 -9.74
CA ALA A 174 12.04 -9.96 -9.25
C ALA A 174 11.80 -9.80 -7.74
N GLU A 175 10.56 -9.54 -7.36
CA GLU A 175 10.09 -9.36 -5.99
C GLU A 175 8.93 -10.31 -5.72
N ARG A 176 8.97 -10.99 -4.58
CA ARG A 176 7.95 -11.94 -4.14
C ARG A 176 7.74 -11.80 -2.66
N SER A 177 6.50 -11.55 -2.25
CA SER A 177 6.12 -11.44 -0.84
C SER A 177 4.87 -12.26 -0.57
N ILE A 178 4.86 -12.92 0.58
CA ILE A 178 3.67 -13.54 1.17
C ILE A 178 3.63 -13.06 2.61
N GLU A 179 2.51 -12.47 3.00
CA GLU A 179 2.29 -12.00 4.37
C GLU A 179 1.03 -12.64 4.94
N LEU A 180 1.13 -13.07 6.19
CA LEU A 180 0.02 -13.59 6.96
C LEU A 180 -0.02 -12.85 8.30
N GLY A 181 -1.22 -12.47 8.73
CA GLY A 181 -1.43 -11.74 9.97
C GLY A 181 -2.60 -12.30 10.75
N LEU A 182 -2.47 -12.33 12.07
CA LEU A 182 -3.54 -12.64 13.02
C LEU A 182 -3.51 -11.57 14.12
N GLY A 183 -4.66 -11.26 14.72
CA GLY A 183 -4.74 -10.24 15.76
C GLY A 183 -5.96 -10.36 16.65
N ASN A 184 -6.17 -9.32 17.46
CA ASN A 184 -7.38 -9.14 18.26
C ASN A 184 -8.63 -9.02 17.38
N TYR A 185 -9.81 -9.21 17.97
CA TYR A 185 -11.10 -9.04 17.27
C TYR A 185 -11.25 -9.98 16.06
N ASP A 186 -10.83 -11.23 16.23
CA ASP A 186 -10.78 -12.26 15.17
C ASP A 186 -10.06 -11.78 13.89
N TYR A 187 -9.13 -10.83 14.03
CA TYR A 187 -8.41 -10.27 12.89
C TYR A 187 -7.57 -11.34 12.20
N LYS A 188 -7.72 -11.42 10.88
CA LYS A 188 -6.91 -12.25 10.00
C LYS A 188 -6.61 -11.51 8.70
N ARG A 189 -5.39 -11.66 8.21
CA ARG A 189 -4.92 -11.08 6.96
C ARG A 189 -4.08 -12.09 6.18
N GLY A 190 -4.23 -12.05 4.87
CA GLY A 190 -3.33 -12.72 3.95
C GLY A 190 -3.10 -11.86 2.72
N SER A 191 -1.84 -11.77 2.27
CA SER A 191 -1.52 -11.14 1.00
C SER A 191 -0.39 -11.84 0.28
N VAL A 192 -0.44 -11.77 -1.04
CA VAL A 192 0.60 -12.25 -1.95
C VAL A 192 0.91 -11.13 -2.92
N GLU A 193 2.18 -10.83 -3.11
CA GLU A 193 2.67 -9.86 -4.09
C GLU A 193 3.77 -10.48 -4.93
N LEU A 194 3.69 -10.27 -6.24
CA LEU A 194 4.67 -10.70 -7.23
C LEU A 194 4.94 -9.52 -8.16
N SER A 195 6.21 -9.22 -8.41
CA SER A 195 6.61 -8.27 -9.44
C SER A 195 7.96 -8.64 -10.03
N GLY A 196 8.28 -8.10 -11.19
CA GLY A 196 9.58 -8.30 -11.82
C GLY A 196 9.53 -8.26 -13.34
N PRO A 197 10.67 -8.57 -13.98
CA PRO A 197 10.78 -8.58 -15.42
C PRO A 197 10.16 -9.84 -16.04
N LEU A 198 9.58 -9.69 -17.23
CA LEU A 198 9.13 -10.78 -18.11
C LEU A 198 10.16 -11.09 -19.21
N THR A 199 11.09 -10.17 -19.46
CA THR A 199 12.18 -10.27 -20.44
C THR A 199 13.53 -10.09 -19.76
N GLU A 200 14.62 -10.60 -20.33
CA GLU A 200 15.96 -10.52 -19.74
C GLU A 200 16.47 -9.07 -19.59
N ASP A 201 16.10 -8.21 -20.53
CA ASP A 201 16.42 -6.78 -20.55
C ASP A 201 15.48 -5.93 -19.66
N ALA A 202 14.52 -6.57 -18.98
CA ALA A 202 13.47 -5.93 -18.21
C ALA A 202 12.59 -4.93 -19.00
N SER A 203 12.60 -4.95 -20.33
CA SER A 203 11.76 -4.09 -21.18
C SER A 203 10.26 -4.36 -21.02
N GLN A 204 9.89 -5.54 -20.53
CA GLN A 204 8.53 -5.84 -20.09
C GLN A 204 8.54 -6.28 -18.64
N ARG A 205 7.63 -5.73 -17.83
CA ARG A 205 7.57 -5.94 -16.39
C ARG A 205 6.13 -6.21 -15.98
N TYR A 206 5.94 -7.02 -14.94
CA TYR A 206 4.61 -7.33 -14.41
C TYR A 206 4.52 -7.04 -12.92
N ARG A 207 3.27 -6.87 -12.47
CA ARG A 207 2.88 -6.87 -11.07
C ARG A 207 1.58 -7.63 -10.92
N ALA A 208 1.51 -8.48 -9.89
CA ALA A 208 0.30 -9.16 -9.48
C ALA A 208 0.24 -9.21 -7.95
N GLY A 209 -0.83 -8.71 -7.38
CA GLY A 209 -1.06 -8.68 -5.94
C GLY A 209 -2.47 -9.12 -5.61
N TYR A 210 -2.62 -9.89 -4.54
CA TYR A 210 -3.92 -10.17 -3.93
C TYR A 210 -3.84 -9.94 -2.43
N TYR A 211 -4.85 -9.28 -1.89
CA TYR A 211 -4.98 -8.97 -0.48
C TYR A 211 -6.35 -9.37 0.03
N TYR A 212 -6.38 -9.92 1.23
CA TYR A 212 -7.59 -10.16 2.00
C TYR A 212 -7.32 -9.85 3.46
N ASP A 213 -8.22 -9.09 4.09
CA ASP A 213 -8.32 -9.07 5.54
C ASP A 213 -9.77 -9.13 6.02
N ASN A 214 -9.93 -9.52 7.28
CA ASN A 214 -11.21 -9.57 7.96
C ASN A 214 -11.01 -9.32 9.46
N GLU A 215 -11.92 -8.56 10.05
CA GLU A 215 -12.01 -8.33 11.50
C GLU A 215 -13.47 -8.26 11.96
N LYS A 216 -13.69 -8.62 13.22
CA LYS A 216 -14.96 -8.47 13.94
C LYS A 216 -14.77 -7.51 15.11
N PRO A 217 -14.85 -6.20 14.87
CA PRO A 217 -14.59 -5.19 15.89
C PRO A 217 -15.46 -5.41 17.13
N PHE A 218 -15.07 -4.80 18.25
CA PHE A 218 -15.77 -5.00 19.53
C PHE A 218 -17.25 -4.56 19.54
N ARG A 219 -17.71 -3.81 18.54
CA ARG A 219 -19.09 -3.31 18.44
C ARG A 219 -20.01 -4.42 17.89
N TYR A 220 -21.23 -4.51 18.43
CA TYR A 220 -22.21 -5.49 17.96
C TYR A 220 -22.56 -5.29 16.49
N ASN A 221 -22.92 -6.36 15.78
CA ASN A 221 -23.29 -6.32 14.36
C ASN A 221 -22.20 -5.70 13.46
N THR A 222 -20.92 -5.76 13.88
CA THR A 222 -19.82 -5.26 13.05
C THR A 222 -18.88 -6.37 12.60
N GLU A 223 -18.59 -6.34 11.31
CA GLU A 223 -17.58 -7.16 10.66
C GLU A 223 -17.08 -6.37 9.45
N GLN A 224 -15.78 -6.36 9.24
CA GLN A 224 -15.15 -5.70 8.10
C GLN A 224 -14.39 -6.74 7.30
N THR A 225 -14.56 -6.70 5.99
CA THR A 225 -13.81 -7.54 5.05
C THR A 225 -13.32 -6.66 3.91
N ASN A 226 -12.02 -6.72 3.61
CA ASN A 226 -11.44 -6.05 2.46
C ASN A 226 -10.78 -7.08 1.54
N LYS A 227 -10.98 -6.92 0.23
CA LYS A 227 -10.27 -7.66 -0.82
C LYS A 227 -9.73 -6.70 -1.85
N ILE A 228 -8.53 -6.98 -2.33
CA ILE A 228 -7.90 -6.19 -3.39
C ILE A 228 -7.20 -7.14 -4.34
N LEU A 229 -7.50 -7.02 -5.63
CA LEU A 229 -6.73 -7.61 -6.73
C LEU A 229 -6.02 -6.47 -7.46
N ASP A 230 -4.69 -6.52 -7.54
CA ASP A 230 -3.88 -5.48 -8.16
C ASP A 230 -3.02 -6.09 -9.26
N LEU A 231 -3.25 -5.68 -10.51
CA LEU A 231 -2.54 -6.16 -11.69
C LEU A 231 -1.88 -5.00 -12.40
N GLY A 232 -0.63 -5.18 -12.82
CA GLY A 232 0.12 -4.18 -13.56
C GLY A 232 0.97 -4.82 -14.65
N TYR A 233 1.09 -4.12 -15.77
CA TYR A 233 1.98 -4.47 -16.86
C TYR A 233 2.64 -3.20 -17.38
N ALA A 234 3.96 -3.19 -17.44
CA ALA A 234 4.73 -2.11 -18.01
C ALA A 234 5.55 -2.63 -19.18
N PHE A 235 5.65 -1.84 -20.24
CA PHE A 235 6.46 -2.15 -21.40
C PHE A 235 7.10 -0.90 -21.98
N ASP A 236 8.36 -1.04 -22.35
CA ASP A 236 9.15 0.02 -22.96
C ASP A 236 8.85 0.10 -24.47
N VAL A 237 8.71 1.32 -24.99
CA VAL A 237 8.43 1.61 -26.40
C VAL A 237 9.58 2.45 -26.96
N GLY A 238 10.48 1.78 -27.67
CA GLY A 238 11.75 2.38 -28.08
C GLY A 238 12.72 2.49 -26.90
N SER A 239 13.64 3.46 -26.94
CA SER A 239 14.61 3.71 -25.86
C SER A 239 14.13 4.71 -24.81
N ASP A 240 13.13 5.53 -25.14
CA ASP A 240 12.84 6.76 -24.39
C ASP A 240 11.42 6.79 -23.81
N SER A 241 10.61 5.77 -24.06
CA SER A 241 9.21 5.73 -23.61
C SER A 241 8.88 4.47 -22.85
N GLU A 242 7.98 4.59 -21.88
CA GLU A 242 7.40 3.49 -21.12
C GLU A 242 5.88 3.68 -21.08
N ILE A 243 5.15 2.58 -21.26
CA ILE A 243 3.70 2.53 -21.03
C ILE A 243 3.43 1.59 -19.86
N ILE A 244 2.66 2.06 -18.87
CA ILE A 244 2.22 1.28 -17.72
C ILE A 244 0.69 1.18 -17.77
N LEU A 245 0.19 -0.06 -17.72
CA LEU A 245 -1.22 -0.40 -17.62
C LEU A 245 -1.49 -1.05 -16.27
N GLN A 246 -2.55 -0.63 -15.60
CA GLN A 246 -2.97 -1.20 -14.32
C GLN A 246 -4.47 -1.46 -14.27
N LEU A 247 -4.81 -2.54 -13.57
CA LEU A 247 -6.16 -2.91 -13.19
C LEU A 247 -6.14 -3.19 -11.70
N THR A 248 -6.92 -2.44 -10.93
CA THR A 248 -7.11 -2.73 -9.51
C THR A 248 -8.60 -2.92 -9.23
N ASP A 249 -8.94 -4.04 -8.60
CA ASP A 249 -10.29 -4.33 -8.13
C ASP A 249 -10.31 -4.28 -6.61
N TYR A 250 -11.26 -3.54 -6.05
CA TYR A 250 -11.46 -3.37 -4.62
C TYR A 250 -12.85 -3.87 -4.23
N GLU A 251 -12.93 -4.73 -3.23
CA GLU A 251 -14.18 -5.05 -2.53
C GLU A 251 -14.01 -4.68 -1.04
N GLN A 252 -14.94 -3.88 -0.51
CA GLN A 252 -15.07 -3.67 0.94
C GLN A 252 -16.48 -4.02 1.37
N ASP A 253 -16.60 -4.86 2.40
CA ASP A 253 -17.88 -5.20 3.02
C ASP A 253 -17.81 -4.90 4.52
N TYR A 254 -18.59 -3.91 4.94
CA TYR A 254 -18.72 -3.48 6.32
C TYR A 254 -20.14 -3.78 6.81
N GLN A 255 -20.28 -4.83 7.61
CA GLN A 255 -21.48 -5.04 8.44
C GLN A 255 -21.49 -4.01 9.55
N GLY A 256 -22.65 -3.38 9.80
CA GLY A 256 -22.78 -2.33 10.80
C GLY A 256 -21.87 -1.13 10.50
N ALA A 257 -21.86 -0.66 9.26
CA ALA A 257 -21.20 0.59 8.89
C ALA A 257 -21.77 1.77 9.69
N ARG A 258 -20.98 2.85 9.86
CA ARG A 258 -21.39 4.08 10.59
C ARG A 258 -21.63 3.93 12.09
N LEU A 259 -20.58 3.52 12.79
CA LEU A 259 -20.58 3.52 14.24
C LEU A 259 -20.74 4.95 14.80
N ARG A 260 -21.77 5.14 15.63
CA ARG A 260 -22.01 6.36 16.41
C ARG A 260 -21.57 6.18 17.86
N GLY A 261 -21.57 7.28 18.59
CA GLY A 261 -21.32 7.29 20.03
C GLY A 261 -22.31 6.41 20.79
N VAL A 262 -21.90 6.00 21.98
CA VAL A 262 -22.76 5.29 22.93
C VAL A 262 -23.44 6.36 23.80
N PRO A 263 -24.77 6.34 23.96
CA PRO A 263 -25.48 7.34 24.74
C PRO A 263 -24.99 7.35 26.20
N VAL A 264 -25.03 8.54 26.79
CA VAL A 264 -24.67 8.78 28.20
C VAL A 264 -25.80 9.51 28.92
N ASP A 265 -25.89 9.31 30.23
CA ASP A 265 -26.76 10.12 31.09
C ASP A 265 -26.16 11.51 31.35
N ASN A 266 -26.84 12.33 32.16
CA ASN A 266 -26.39 13.69 32.50
C ASN A 266 -25.08 13.71 33.31
N ASP A 267 -24.73 12.61 33.97
CA ASP A 267 -23.50 12.46 34.76
C ASP A 267 -22.35 11.88 33.91
N GLY A 268 -22.61 11.55 32.63
CA GLY A 268 -21.63 11.02 31.69
C GLY A 268 -21.45 9.51 31.75
N ASN A 269 -22.29 8.78 32.50
CA ASN A 269 -22.22 7.32 32.54
C ASN A 269 -22.88 6.73 31.28
N PHE A 270 -22.29 5.67 30.72
CA PHE A 270 -22.91 4.96 29.59
C PHE A 270 -24.22 4.32 30.00
N VAL A 271 -25.30 4.59 29.26
CA VAL A 271 -26.63 4.00 29.53
C VAL A 271 -26.77 2.59 28.96
N THR A 272 -25.78 2.11 28.21
CA THR A 272 -25.73 0.78 27.59
C THR A 272 -24.28 0.31 27.49
N ASP A 273 -24.07 -0.97 27.15
CA ASP A 273 -22.73 -1.52 26.95
C ASP A 273 -21.98 -0.73 25.86
N ARG A 274 -20.68 -0.50 26.05
CA ARG A 274 -19.81 0.17 25.09
C ARG A 274 -19.76 -0.52 23.72
N LYS A 275 -20.11 -1.81 23.65
CA LYS A 275 -20.25 -2.60 22.44
C LYS A 275 -21.52 -2.23 21.64
N TRP A 276 -22.56 -1.72 22.30
CA TRP A 276 -23.83 -1.40 21.67
C TRP A 276 -23.69 -0.30 20.61
N ASN A 277 -24.47 -0.39 19.54
CA ASN A 277 -24.64 0.65 18.54
C ASN A 277 -26.03 0.51 17.90
N HIS A 278 -26.39 1.48 17.06
CA HIS A 278 -27.73 1.57 16.46
C HIS A 278 -27.92 0.65 15.23
N ASN A 279 -26.88 -0.02 14.76
CA ASN A 279 -26.97 -0.85 13.56
C ASN A 279 -27.66 -2.18 13.88
N GLU A 280 -28.55 -2.58 13.00
CA GLU A 280 -29.17 -3.89 13.00
C GLU A 280 -28.26 -4.91 12.31
N ALA A 281 -28.47 -6.21 12.56
CA ALA A 281 -27.67 -7.28 11.96
C ALA A 281 -27.76 -7.32 10.42
N SER A 282 -28.81 -6.74 9.84
CA SER A 282 -29.01 -6.62 8.39
C SER A 282 -28.35 -5.38 7.76
N ASP A 283 -27.81 -4.46 8.57
CA ASP A 283 -27.24 -3.22 8.05
C ASP A 283 -25.82 -3.48 7.53
N PHE A 284 -25.57 -3.10 6.28
CA PHE A 284 -24.25 -3.26 5.66
C PHE A 284 -23.93 -2.09 4.72
N GLN A 285 -22.65 -1.93 4.44
CA GLN A 285 -22.16 -1.13 3.34
C GLN A 285 -21.19 -1.97 2.52
N ARG A 286 -21.48 -2.10 1.22
CA ARG A 286 -20.60 -2.75 0.27
C ARG A 286 -20.10 -1.75 -0.76
N LEU A 287 -18.78 -1.74 -0.95
CA LEU A 287 -18.10 -1.06 -2.03
C LEU A 287 -17.51 -2.12 -2.96
N GLU A 288 -17.76 -1.97 -4.25
CA GLU A 288 -17.08 -2.70 -5.32
C GLU A 288 -16.59 -1.64 -6.32
N ALA A 289 -15.29 -1.64 -6.61
CA ALA A 289 -14.69 -0.67 -7.51
C ALA A 289 -13.59 -1.31 -8.35
N THR A 290 -13.73 -1.25 -9.67
CA THR A 290 -12.69 -1.65 -10.62
C THR A 290 -12.09 -0.40 -11.27
N VAL A 291 -10.80 -0.22 -11.12
CA VAL A 291 -10.04 0.93 -11.63
C VAL A 291 -9.12 0.47 -12.75
N TYR A 292 -9.21 1.14 -13.90
CA TYR A 292 -8.28 0.98 -15.01
C TYR A 292 -7.43 2.24 -15.11
N GLN A 293 -6.11 2.08 -15.20
CA GLN A 293 -5.18 3.18 -15.34
C GLN A 293 -4.18 2.90 -16.46
N ALA A 294 -3.91 3.92 -17.27
CA ALA A 294 -2.84 3.93 -18.25
C ALA A 294 -1.95 5.14 -18.01
N ARG A 295 -0.64 4.94 -17.98
CA ARG A 295 0.38 5.98 -17.89
C ARG A 295 1.36 5.83 -19.03
N ILE A 296 1.75 6.96 -19.61
CA ILE A 296 2.82 7.05 -20.61
C ILE A 296 3.88 7.97 -20.03
N ASN A 297 5.09 7.43 -19.85
CA ASN A 297 6.27 8.19 -19.50
C ASN A 297 7.12 8.33 -20.76
N HIS A 298 7.61 9.52 -21.06
CA HIS A 298 8.48 9.77 -22.20
C HIS A 298 9.58 10.75 -21.78
N ASP A 299 10.83 10.38 -22.04
CA ASP A 299 11.97 11.26 -21.83
C ASP A 299 12.21 12.10 -23.08
N PHE A 300 11.93 13.39 -22.96
CA PHE A 300 12.23 14.37 -24.00
C PHE A 300 13.69 14.82 -23.87
N SER A 301 14.64 13.91 -24.05
CA SER A 301 16.03 14.31 -24.12
C SER A 301 16.25 15.15 -25.38
N LEU A 302 16.64 16.41 -25.18
CA LEU A 302 17.25 17.22 -26.23
C LEU A 302 18.72 16.80 -26.23
N ASN A 303 19.13 15.98 -27.22
CA ASN A 303 20.56 15.73 -27.49
C ASN A 303 21.38 17.02 -27.47
#